data_AF-A0A4V0I4R2-F1
#
_entry.id   AF-A0A4V0I4R2-F1
#
_cell.length_a   1.000
_cell.length_b   1.000
_cell.length_c   1.000
_cell.angle_alpha   90.00
_cell.angle_beta   90.00
_cell.angle_gamma   90.00
#
_symmetry.space_group_name_H-M   'P 1'
#
loop_
_entity.id
_entity.type
_entity.pdbx_description
1 polymer ?
#
loop_
_entity_poly.entity_id
_entity_poly.type
_entity_poly.pdbx_seq_one_letter_code
_entity_poly.pdbx_strand_id
1 'polypeptide(L)'
;MFAHESVATLLALGAGVGLVSTGIARGVARRAGLVDKPDGQRKGQAAPVPVAGGVAVLVAALVTLAAVALLDPAVAAALTLDPRKTLALLAGAVLITGVGVVDDRFNLRARYKLGGQLLAITALVAGGGFVVHSVGVFGFVIDLGRLGGPFTVFWLLACVNALNLIDGMDGLLGTIGGIALVTFAVIAASGGHVFAASVALALAGAVFGFLWWNLPPATIYMGDAGSMLIGLVVGAVAIPDSLKGPAMISLCAPLAILVLPAFDTAAAIVRRKLTGRGLAQADCGHIHHRMLDRGLTPKRVLTIVAALGTFAAAGALGSIAWSNDLYALVAAAGVVASLVTCKLFGHSELGLIRARVAKIVRKVFVGDASAWGLAVRLQGNRDWDAVWAELTALARDLGVHALRLDVNAPALRENYHARWDRSAAELALKFLQLEVPLLGKSGSPIGQLAITIPRDGRPLGEAFALVARLIETFEFHAAGLTAPGPRSDPRPTPALAAAPLAGRAVPEPVAIRA
;
A
#
# COMPACT_ATOMS: atom_id res chain seq x y z
N MET A 1 18.97 -24.35 29.82
CA MET A 1 18.56 -24.87 28.50
C MET A 1 17.05 -24.84 28.46
N PHE A 2 16.43 -24.23 27.43
CA PHE A 2 14.97 -24.23 27.30
C PHE A 2 14.52 -25.65 26.94
N ALA A 3 13.78 -26.32 27.82
CA ALA A 3 13.48 -27.73 27.62
C ALA A 3 12.43 -27.92 26.52
N HIS A 4 12.57 -28.99 25.73
CA HIS A 4 11.58 -29.36 24.70
C HIS A 4 10.18 -29.58 25.29
N GLU A 5 10.12 -30.05 26.55
CA GLU A 5 8.87 -30.21 27.29
C GLU A 5 8.17 -28.87 27.54
N SER A 6 8.91 -27.81 27.81
CA SER A 6 8.39 -26.45 28.00
C SER A 6 7.75 -25.93 26.70
N VAL A 7 8.38 -26.21 25.56
CA VAL A 7 7.87 -25.83 24.23
C VAL A 7 6.51 -26.47 23.96
N ALA A 8 6.45 -27.80 24.10
CA ALA A 8 5.22 -28.56 23.87
C ALA A 8 4.11 -28.13 24.85
N THR A 9 4.45 -27.94 26.12
CA THR A 9 3.50 -27.53 27.17
C THR A 9 2.92 -26.14 26.88
N LEU A 10 3.76 -25.16 26.55
CA LEU A 10 3.30 -23.80 26.21
C LEU A 10 2.34 -23.80 25.01
N LEU A 11 2.67 -24.55 23.95
CA LEU A 11 1.80 -24.64 22.77
C LEU A 11 0.51 -25.39 23.05
N ALA A 12 0.57 -26.57 23.67
CA ALA A 12 -0.60 -27.40 23.93
C ALA A 12 -1.55 -26.77 24.95
N LEU A 13 -1.00 -26.28 26.08
CA LEU A 13 -1.79 -25.57 27.08
C LEU A 13 -2.33 -24.26 26.50
N GLY A 14 -1.52 -23.51 25.76
CA GLY A 14 -1.95 -22.31 25.05
C GLY A 14 -3.12 -22.58 24.10
N ALA A 15 -3.05 -23.64 23.31
CA ALA A 15 -4.12 -24.03 22.40
C ALA A 15 -5.39 -24.45 23.16
N GLY A 16 -5.27 -25.23 24.24
CA GLY A 16 -6.40 -25.63 25.08
C GLY A 16 -7.08 -24.43 25.75
N VAL A 17 -6.32 -23.57 26.40
CA VAL A 17 -6.85 -22.35 27.04
C VAL A 17 -7.39 -21.38 25.99
N GLY A 18 -6.73 -21.24 24.84
CA GLY A 18 -7.19 -20.44 23.70
C GLY A 18 -8.54 -20.91 23.16
N LEU A 19 -8.73 -22.23 23.01
CA LEU A 19 -9.99 -22.83 22.58
C LEU A 19 -11.13 -22.50 23.54
N VAL A 20 -10.89 -22.68 24.85
CA VAL A 20 -11.90 -22.44 25.91
C VAL A 20 -12.22 -20.96 26.05
N SER A 21 -11.20 -20.12 26.21
CA SER A 21 -11.34 -18.66 26.37
C SER A 21 -12.03 -18.03 25.15
N THR A 22 -11.75 -18.50 23.94
CA THR A 22 -12.41 -18.03 22.72
C THR A 22 -13.89 -18.40 22.70
N GLY A 23 -14.25 -19.62 23.13
CA GLY A 23 -15.64 -20.03 23.28
C GLY A 23 -16.41 -19.16 24.28
N ILE A 24 -15.79 -18.84 25.43
CA ILE A 24 -16.35 -17.95 26.45
C ILE A 24 -16.51 -16.53 25.89
N ALA A 25 -15.44 -15.97 25.30
CA ALA A 25 -15.45 -14.63 24.73
C ALA A 25 -16.51 -14.48 23.63
N ARG A 26 -16.67 -15.49 22.77
CA ARG A 26 -17.74 -15.54 21.76
C ARG A 26 -19.12 -15.43 22.39
N GLY A 27 -19.38 -16.14 23.50
CA GLY A 27 -20.64 -16.06 24.23
C GLY A 27 -20.88 -14.68 24.87
N VAL A 28 -19.86 -14.13 25.53
CA VAL A 28 -19.91 -12.82 26.18
C VAL A 28 -20.12 -11.70 25.16
N ALA A 29 -19.37 -11.72 24.05
CA ALA A 29 -19.46 -10.71 23.01
C ALA A 29 -20.83 -10.66 22.33
N ARG A 30 -21.48 -11.83 22.13
CA ARG A 30 -22.88 -11.88 21.66
C ARG A 30 -23.83 -11.18 22.62
N ARG A 31 -23.69 -11.40 23.93
CA ARG A 31 -24.53 -10.77 24.97
C ARG A 31 -24.26 -9.27 25.12
N ALA A 32 -23.01 -8.86 24.99
CA ALA A 32 -22.60 -7.45 25.07
C ALA A 32 -22.86 -6.66 23.76
N GLY A 33 -23.30 -7.33 22.69
CA GLY A 33 -23.49 -6.74 21.37
C GLY A 33 -22.18 -6.28 20.72
N LEU A 34 -21.03 -6.84 21.11
CA LEU A 34 -19.74 -6.61 20.46
C LEU A 34 -19.64 -7.54 19.25
N VAL A 35 -20.37 -7.17 18.20
CA VAL A 35 -20.53 -7.97 16.98
C VAL A 35 -20.29 -7.12 15.75
N ASP A 36 -19.64 -7.71 14.75
CA ASP A 36 -19.53 -7.15 13.42
C ASP A 36 -20.79 -7.47 12.63
N LYS A 37 -21.49 -6.43 12.20
CA LYS A 37 -22.76 -6.54 11.48
C LYS A 37 -22.50 -6.61 9.96
N PRO A 38 -23.29 -7.39 9.20
CA PRO A 38 -23.22 -7.34 7.75
C PRO A 38 -23.48 -5.93 7.25
N ASP A 39 -22.63 -5.44 6.34
CA ASP A 39 -22.78 -4.12 5.71
C ASP A 39 -23.43 -4.19 4.32
N GLY A 40 -23.73 -5.39 3.82
CA GLY A 40 -24.42 -5.64 2.55
C GLY A 40 -23.63 -5.24 1.29
N GLN A 41 -22.38 -4.75 1.44
CA GLN A 41 -21.57 -4.28 0.30
C GLN A 41 -20.17 -4.91 0.25
N ARG A 42 -19.50 -5.06 1.40
CA ARG A 42 -18.12 -5.56 1.47
C ARG A 42 -18.00 -6.84 2.30
N LYS A 43 -18.89 -7.02 3.28
CA LYS A 43 -18.87 -8.11 4.24
C LYS A 43 -19.78 -9.25 3.78
N GLY A 44 -19.18 -10.42 3.51
CA GLY A 44 -19.88 -11.60 3.00
C GLY A 44 -20.66 -12.39 4.05
N GLN A 45 -20.66 -12.00 5.33
CA GLN A 45 -21.40 -12.72 6.37
C GLN A 45 -22.91 -12.53 6.27
N ALA A 46 -23.67 -13.63 6.41
CA ALA A 46 -25.13 -13.58 6.46
C ALA A 46 -25.70 -13.18 7.84
N ALA A 47 -24.90 -13.29 8.91
CA ALA A 47 -25.32 -13.01 10.28
C ALA A 47 -24.22 -12.24 11.05
N PRO A 48 -24.57 -11.48 12.10
CA PRO A 48 -23.58 -10.78 12.92
C PRO A 48 -22.58 -11.76 13.57
N VAL A 49 -21.27 -11.48 13.41
CA VAL A 49 -20.19 -12.31 13.95
C VAL A 49 -19.53 -11.58 15.13
N PRO A 50 -19.35 -12.20 16.30
CA PRO A 50 -18.70 -11.57 17.45
C PRO A 50 -17.26 -11.11 17.17
N VAL A 51 -16.84 -9.99 17.76
CA VAL A 51 -15.48 -9.43 17.62
C VAL A 51 -14.83 -9.32 19.00
N ALA A 52 -14.28 -10.44 19.48
CA ALA A 52 -13.65 -10.49 20.80
C ALA A 52 -12.45 -11.46 20.85
N GLY A 53 -11.93 -11.86 19.68
CA GLY A 53 -10.82 -12.80 19.57
C GLY A 53 -9.56 -12.29 20.27
N GLY A 54 -9.24 -11.00 20.12
CA GLY A 54 -8.07 -10.40 20.76
C GLY A 54 -8.05 -10.51 22.29
N VAL A 55 -9.18 -10.29 22.94
CA VAL A 55 -9.30 -10.43 24.41
C VAL A 55 -9.11 -11.89 24.83
N ALA A 56 -9.71 -12.82 24.09
CA ALA A 56 -9.55 -14.25 24.35
C ALA A 56 -8.08 -14.68 24.21
N VAL A 57 -7.41 -14.25 23.14
CA VAL A 57 -6.01 -14.56 22.87
C VAL A 57 -5.09 -13.96 23.94
N LEU A 58 -5.33 -12.72 24.38
CA LEU A 58 -4.57 -12.11 25.49
C LEU A 58 -4.73 -12.93 26.78
N VAL A 59 -5.97 -13.20 27.18
CA VAL A 59 -6.26 -13.96 28.41
C VAL A 59 -5.63 -15.35 28.35
N ALA A 60 -5.75 -16.04 27.22
CA ALA A 60 -5.13 -17.34 27.04
C ALA A 60 -3.62 -17.29 27.17
N ALA A 61 -2.95 -16.35 26.51
CA ALA A 61 -1.50 -16.20 26.60
C ALA A 61 -1.05 -15.92 28.05
N LEU A 62 -1.75 -15.05 28.78
CA LEU A 62 -1.44 -14.73 30.17
C LEU A 62 -1.64 -15.91 31.11
N VAL A 63 -2.77 -16.61 31.00
CA VAL A 63 -3.07 -17.80 31.80
C VAL A 63 -2.06 -18.91 31.52
N THR A 64 -1.71 -19.13 30.26
CA THR A 64 -0.70 -20.12 29.87
C THR A 64 0.69 -19.77 30.41
N LEU A 65 1.13 -18.52 30.30
CA LEU A 65 2.41 -18.09 30.88
C LEU A 65 2.44 -18.29 32.39
N ALA A 66 1.38 -17.88 33.09
CA ALA A 66 1.28 -18.05 34.54
C ALA A 66 1.29 -19.53 34.93
N ALA A 67 0.50 -20.36 34.26
CA ALA A 67 0.41 -21.80 34.55
C ALA A 67 1.74 -22.51 34.28
N VAL A 68 2.41 -22.24 33.15
CA VAL A 68 3.71 -22.85 32.85
C VAL A 68 4.79 -22.34 33.78
N ALA A 69 4.77 -21.08 34.20
CA ALA A 69 5.73 -20.58 35.20
C ALA A 69 5.61 -21.33 36.54
N LEU A 70 4.43 -21.85 36.91
CA LEU A 70 4.28 -22.68 38.11
C LEU A 70 4.86 -24.09 37.95
N LEU A 71 4.97 -24.58 36.71
CA LEU A 71 5.40 -25.94 36.39
C LEU A 71 6.89 -26.00 35.98
N ASP A 72 7.41 -24.92 35.39
CA ASP A 72 8.75 -24.83 34.85
C ASP A 72 9.53 -23.65 35.49
N PRO A 73 10.51 -23.96 36.37
CA PRO A 73 11.36 -22.96 37.01
C PRO A 73 12.14 -22.08 36.02
N ALA A 74 12.49 -22.57 34.83
CA ALA A 74 13.20 -21.77 33.84
C ALA A 74 12.30 -20.68 33.25
N VAL A 75 11.02 -20.97 33.01
CA VAL A 75 10.03 -19.99 32.58
C VAL A 75 9.75 -18.99 33.69
N ALA A 76 9.55 -19.46 34.93
CA ALA A 76 9.39 -18.56 36.09
C ALA A 76 10.58 -17.61 36.24
N ALA A 77 11.80 -18.14 36.24
CA ALA A 77 13.01 -17.34 36.35
C ALA A 77 13.12 -16.33 35.20
N ALA A 78 12.83 -16.72 33.97
CA ALA A 78 12.88 -15.81 32.83
C ALA A 78 11.88 -14.64 32.94
N LEU A 79 10.69 -14.88 33.50
CA LEU A 79 9.66 -13.85 33.70
C LEU A 79 9.97 -12.93 34.90
N THR A 80 10.70 -13.41 35.92
CA THR A 80 11.02 -12.64 37.13
C THR A 80 12.42 -12.02 37.12
N LEU A 81 13.31 -12.44 36.22
CA LEU A 81 14.68 -11.92 36.12
C LEU A 81 14.73 -10.42 35.86
N ASP A 82 13.82 -9.92 35.02
CA ASP A 82 13.65 -8.49 34.75
C ASP A 82 12.17 -8.11 34.87
N PRO A 83 11.70 -7.83 36.10
CA PRO A 83 10.30 -7.50 36.34
C PRO A 83 9.85 -6.26 35.58
N ARG A 84 10.75 -5.30 35.33
CA ARG A 84 10.43 -4.08 34.58
C ARG A 84 10.12 -4.42 33.13
N LYS A 85 10.94 -5.27 32.50
CA LYS A 85 10.71 -5.76 31.14
C LYS A 85 9.38 -6.54 31.04
N THR A 86 9.11 -7.45 31.97
CA THR A 86 7.88 -8.23 32.01
C THR A 86 6.64 -7.34 32.21
N LEU A 87 6.69 -6.41 33.17
CA LEU A 87 5.59 -5.48 33.44
C LEU A 87 5.33 -4.52 32.28
N ALA A 88 6.38 -4.03 31.62
CA ALA A 88 6.25 -3.16 30.45
C ALA A 88 5.61 -3.90 29.27
N LEU A 89 5.97 -5.17 29.04
CA LEU A 89 5.33 -5.99 28.02
C LEU A 89 3.85 -6.25 28.35
N LEU A 90 3.55 -6.59 29.60
CA LEU A 90 2.17 -6.78 30.07
C LEU A 90 1.35 -5.49 29.90
N ALA A 91 1.89 -4.35 30.34
CA ALA A 91 1.23 -3.05 30.21
C ALA A 91 0.99 -2.70 28.74
N GLY A 92 2.00 -2.86 27.87
CA GLY A 92 1.88 -2.62 26.44
C GLY A 92 0.82 -3.52 25.79
N ALA A 93 0.81 -4.81 26.11
CA ALA A 93 -0.16 -5.78 25.61
C ALA A 93 -1.60 -5.43 26.05
N VAL A 94 -1.81 -5.14 27.34
CA VAL A 94 -3.13 -4.74 27.86
C VAL A 94 -3.60 -3.42 27.24
N LEU A 95 -2.71 -2.42 27.14
CA LEU A 95 -3.03 -1.13 26.53
C LEU A 95 -3.41 -1.28 25.05
N ILE A 96 -2.61 -2.01 24.27
CA ILE A 96 -2.87 -2.14 22.83
C ILE A 96 -4.13 -2.96 22.53
N THR A 97 -4.38 -4.03 23.32
CA THR A 97 -5.64 -4.78 23.24
C THR A 97 -6.82 -3.90 23.64
N GLY A 98 -6.67 -3.08 24.69
CA GLY A 98 -7.69 -2.12 25.11
C GLY A 98 -8.03 -1.10 24.01
N VAL A 99 -7.01 -0.52 23.38
CA VAL A 99 -7.19 0.38 22.21
C VAL A 99 -7.96 -0.33 21.11
N GLY A 100 -7.62 -1.59 20.82
CA GLY A 100 -8.32 -2.35 19.79
C GLY A 100 -9.76 -2.73 20.14
N VAL A 101 -10.06 -3.03 21.41
CA VAL A 101 -11.46 -3.23 21.85
C VAL A 101 -12.28 -1.94 21.69
N VAL A 102 -11.67 -0.79 22.00
CA VAL A 102 -12.31 0.51 21.77
C VAL A 102 -12.52 0.76 20.27
N ASP A 103 -11.55 0.41 19.43
CA ASP A 103 -11.69 0.50 17.97
C ASP A 103 -12.79 -0.43 17.44
N ASP A 104 -12.78 -1.70 17.84
CA ASP A 104 -13.79 -2.70 17.45
C ASP A 104 -15.22 -2.26 17.84
N ARG A 105 -15.38 -1.50 18.93
CA ARG A 105 -16.68 -1.01 19.39
C ARG A 105 -17.10 0.31 18.73
N PHE A 106 -16.17 1.25 18.54
CA PHE A 106 -16.48 2.63 18.20
C PHE A 106 -15.93 3.08 16.83
N ASN A 107 -15.18 2.24 16.13
CA ASN A 107 -14.52 2.50 14.86
C ASN A 107 -13.73 3.82 14.90
N LEU A 108 -12.59 3.82 15.60
CA LEU A 108 -11.88 5.07 15.89
C LEU A 108 -11.33 5.70 14.60
N ARG A 109 -11.23 7.03 14.61
CA ARG A 109 -10.48 7.72 13.54
C ARG A 109 -9.01 7.30 13.61
N ALA A 110 -8.39 7.11 12.45
CA ALA A 110 -7.00 6.63 12.33
C ALA A 110 -5.99 7.35 13.25
N ARG A 111 -6.15 8.67 13.47
CA ARG A 111 -5.27 9.44 14.38
C ARG A 111 -5.35 9.00 15.86
N TYR A 112 -6.54 8.61 16.33
CA TYR A 112 -6.74 8.18 17.72
C TYR A 112 -6.25 6.75 17.91
N LYS A 113 -6.50 5.88 16.92
CA LYS A 113 -5.91 4.53 16.86
C LYS A 113 -4.38 4.60 16.89
N LEU A 114 -3.79 5.46 16.05
CA LEU A 114 -2.35 5.70 16.02
C LEU A 114 -1.81 6.22 17.35
N GLY A 115 -2.49 7.16 17.99
CA GLY A 115 -2.11 7.67 19.31
C GLY A 115 -2.12 6.58 20.39
N GLY A 116 -3.11 5.70 20.38
CA GLY A 116 -3.18 4.55 21.29
C GLY A 116 -2.08 3.52 21.04
N GLN A 117 -1.78 3.21 19.77
CA GLN A 117 -0.65 2.35 19.40
C GLN A 117 0.68 2.93 19.90
N LEU A 118 0.92 4.23 19.67
CA LEU A 118 2.12 4.91 20.14
C LEU A 118 2.23 4.89 21.66
N LEU A 119 1.13 5.10 22.39
CA LEU A 119 1.13 5.01 23.85
C LEU A 119 1.56 3.62 24.34
N ALA A 120 1.00 2.55 23.78
CA ALA A 120 1.36 1.18 24.15
C ALA A 120 2.83 0.86 23.79
N ILE A 121 3.30 1.30 22.62
CA ILE A 121 4.68 1.13 22.17
C ILE A 121 5.65 1.91 23.06
N THR A 122 5.35 3.15 23.42
CA THR A 122 6.20 3.96 24.31
C THR A 122 6.24 3.38 25.71
N ALA A 123 5.14 2.84 26.23
CA ALA A 123 5.14 2.13 27.52
C ALA A 123 6.10 0.92 27.50
N LEU A 124 6.12 0.17 26.38
CA LEU A 124 7.04 -0.94 26.18
C LEU A 124 8.52 -0.48 26.11
N VAL A 125 8.81 0.51 25.27
CA VAL A 125 10.17 1.01 25.00
C VAL A 125 10.75 1.71 26.25
N ALA A 126 10.00 2.63 26.84
CA ALA A 126 10.46 3.43 27.98
C ALA A 126 10.42 2.64 29.31
N GLY A 127 9.42 1.78 29.49
CA GLY A 127 9.23 1.03 30.73
C GLY A 127 10.07 -0.25 30.81
N GLY A 128 10.30 -0.92 29.69
CA GLY A 128 10.92 -2.24 29.63
C GLY A 128 12.28 -2.28 28.94
N GLY A 129 12.80 -1.15 28.46
CA GLY A 129 14.08 -1.08 27.78
C GLY A 129 14.12 -1.83 26.45
N PHE A 130 12.96 -2.11 25.83
CA PHE A 130 12.90 -2.70 24.49
C PHE A 130 13.43 -1.69 23.47
N VAL A 131 14.75 -1.71 23.24
CA VAL A 131 15.44 -0.80 22.31
C VAL A 131 16.36 -1.61 21.41
N VAL A 132 16.24 -1.39 20.11
CA VAL A 132 17.21 -1.86 19.11
C VAL A 132 18.43 -0.94 19.19
N HIS A 133 19.53 -1.47 19.73
CA HIS A 133 20.79 -0.72 19.82
C HIS A 133 21.61 -0.80 18.53
N SER A 134 21.58 -1.95 17.86
CA SER A 134 22.29 -2.16 16.61
C SER A 134 21.50 -3.04 15.67
N VAL A 135 21.82 -2.94 14.39
CA VAL A 135 21.20 -3.72 13.31
C VAL A 135 22.30 -4.44 12.53
N GLY A 136 22.17 -5.76 12.42
CA GLY A 136 23.02 -6.58 11.55
C GLY A 136 22.44 -6.66 10.14
N VAL A 137 23.27 -6.45 9.11
CA VAL A 137 22.92 -6.71 7.70
C VAL A 137 24.15 -7.26 6.97
N PHE A 138 24.08 -8.46 6.41
CA PHE A 138 25.20 -9.11 5.69
C PHE A 138 26.50 -9.17 6.50
N GLY A 139 26.41 -9.42 7.81
CA GLY A 139 27.57 -9.43 8.70
C GLY A 139 28.13 -8.04 9.06
N PHE A 140 27.55 -6.95 8.55
CA PHE A 140 27.87 -5.59 9.00
C PHE A 140 26.98 -5.20 10.17
N VAL A 141 27.57 -4.61 11.22
CA VAL A 141 26.85 -4.04 12.37
C VAL A 141 26.72 -2.55 12.20
N ILE A 142 25.49 -2.05 12.22
CA ILE A 142 25.19 -0.63 12.26
C ILE A 142 24.71 -0.29 13.68
N ASP A 143 25.52 0.46 14.42
CA ASP A 143 25.11 1.04 15.71
C ASP A 143 24.13 2.19 15.47
N LEU A 144 22.96 2.14 16.10
CA LEU A 144 21.93 3.15 15.99
C LEU A 144 22.12 4.29 16.99
N GLY A 145 22.87 4.09 18.09
CA GLY A 145 23.05 5.07 19.15
C GLY A 145 21.73 5.72 19.58
N ARG A 146 21.64 7.05 19.48
CA ARG A 146 20.43 7.83 19.83
C ARG A 146 19.23 7.56 18.93
N LEU A 147 19.42 6.99 17.74
CA LEU A 147 18.35 6.62 16.82
C LEU A 147 17.70 5.27 17.18
N GLY A 148 18.28 4.50 18.10
CA GLY A 148 17.76 3.18 18.49
C GLY A 148 16.33 3.24 19.03
N GLY A 149 16.02 4.20 19.91
CA GLY A 149 14.67 4.42 20.43
C GLY A 149 13.64 4.74 19.32
N PRO A 150 13.85 5.81 18.53
CA PRO A 150 12.97 6.13 17.39
C PRO A 150 12.81 4.99 16.38
N PHE A 151 13.90 4.29 16.06
CA PHE A 151 13.86 3.12 15.18
C PHE A 151 12.98 2.01 15.75
N THR A 152 13.09 1.73 17.05
CA THR A 152 12.29 0.71 17.73
C THR A 152 10.81 1.05 17.73
N VAL A 153 10.47 2.32 17.98
CA VAL A 153 9.09 2.81 17.89
C VAL A 153 8.55 2.61 16.47
N PHE A 154 9.31 2.98 15.45
CA PHE A 154 8.93 2.77 14.06
C PHE A 154 8.77 1.28 13.72
N TRP A 155 9.70 0.42 14.14
CA TRP A 155 9.67 -1.02 13.94
C TRP A 155 8.42 -1.66 14.54
N LEU A 156 8.13 -1.37 15.81
CA LEU A 156 6.94 -1.89 16.49
C LEU A 156 5.67 -1.38 15.84
N LEU A 157 5.62 -0.09 15.49
CA LEU A 157 4.48 0.50 14.82
C LEU A 157 4.23 -0.12 13.43
N ALA A 158 5.31 -0.42 12.69
CA ALA A 158 5.23 -1.08 11.40
C ALA A 158 4.71 -2.52 11.55
N CYS A 159 5.18 -3.27 12.55
CA CYS A 159 4.69 -4.63 12.83
C CYS A 159 3.20 -4.63 13.20
N VAL A 160 2.80 -3.74 14.12
CA VAL A 160 1.40 -3.56 14.54
C VAL A 160 0.50 -3.25 13.35
N ASN A 161 0.86 -2.25 12.53
CA ASN A 161 0.02 -1.85 11.41
C ASN A 161 0.04 -2.87 10.26
N ALA A 162 1.16 -3.54 9.99
CA ALA A 162 1.23 -4.55 8.95
C ALA A 162 0.35 -5.76 9.26
N LEU A 163 0.36 -6.24 10.51
CA LEU A 163 -0.49 -7.35 10.94
C LEU A 163 -1.95 -6.95 11.16
N ASN A 164 -2.22 -5.69 11.52
CA ASN A 164 -3.59 -5.17 11.54
C ASN A 164 -4.19 -5.04 10.13
N LEU A 165 -3.42 -4.59 9.14
CA LEU A 165 -3.91 -4.41 7.77
C LEU A 165 -4.14 -5.72 7.02
N ILE A 166 -3.39 -6.79 7.33
CA ILE A 166 -3.57 -8.08 6.68
C ILE A 166 -4.80 -8.85 7.21
N ASP A 167 -5.33 -8.48 8.38
CA ASP A 167 -6.48 -9.12 9.02
C ASP A 167 -7.81 -8.76 8.33
N GLY A 168 -8.02 -9.30 7.13
CA GLY A 168 -9.21 -9.05 6.32
C GLY A 168 -9.97 -10.32 5.88
N MET A 169 -9.55 -11.49 6.36
CA MET A 169 -10.15 -12.78 6.01
C MET A 169 -10.10 -13.76 7.18
N ASP A 170 -11.16 -14.54 7.35
CA ASP A 170 -11.26 -15.69 8.26
C ASP A 170 -10.00 -16.56 8.26
N GLY A 171 -9.36 -16.70 9.42
CA GLY A 171 -8.17 -17.51 9.64
C GLY A 171 -6.86 -16.89 9.16
N LEU A 172 -6.87 -15.83 8.35
CA LEU A 172 -5.68 -15.31 7.67
C LEU A 172 -4.62 -14.81 8.65
N LEU A 173 -5.00 -13.88 9.53
CA LEU A 173 -4.08 -13.36 10.53
C LEU A 173 -3.65 -14.44 11.54
N GLY A 174 -4.57 -15.31 11.97
CA GLY A 174 -4.23 -16.39 12.89
C GLY A 174 -3.17 -17.32 12.31
N THR A 175 -3.27 -17.65 11.01
CA THR A 175 -2.30 -18.50 10.32
C THR A 175 -0.95 -17.80 10.14
N ILE A 176 -0.91 -16.58 9.57
CA ILE A 176 0.36 -15.87 9.35
C ILE A 176 1.02 -15.50 10.69
N GLY A 177 0.23 -14.98 11.64
CA GLY A 177 0.68 -14.62 12.98
C GLY A 177 1.17 -15.82 13.78
N GLY A 178 0.45 -16.95 13.71
CA GLY A 178 0.87 -18.20 14.35
C GLY A 178 2.20 -18.73 13.80
N ILE A 179 2.38 -18.75 12.47
CA ILE A 179 3.65 -19.13 11.83
C ILE A 179 4.77 -18.19 12.28
N ALA A 180 4.54 -16.87 12.28
CA ALA A 180 5.53 -15.89 12.71
C ALA A 180 5.93 -16.09 14.18
N LEU A 181 4.97 -16.24 15.09
CA LEU A 181 5.21 -16.43 16.52
C LEU A 181 6.00 -17.72 16.79
N VAL A 182 5.63 -18.85 16.16
CA VAL A 182 6.39 -20.10 16.29
C VAL A 182 7.81 -19.93 15.76
N THR A 183 7.98 -19.26 14.62
CA THR A 183 9.32 -19.06 14.05
C THR A 183 10.21 -18.20 14.95
N PHE A 184 9.69 -17.08 15.46
CA PHE A 184 10.41 -16.26 16.42
C PHE A 184 10.69 -16.99 17.72
N ALA A 185 9.77 -17.84 18.20
CA ALA A 185 10.00 -18.69 19.36
C ALA A 185 11.17 -19.66 19.15
N VAL A 186 11.25 -20.31 17.98
CA VAL A 186 12.36 -21.22 17.64
C VAL A 186 13.68 -20.47 17.58
N ILE A 187 13.70 -19.29 16.94
CA ILE A 187 14.88 -18.42 16.90
C ILE A 187 15.30 -18.03 18.33
N ALA A 188 14.37 -17.53 19.14
CA ALA A 188 14.64 -17.16 20.53
C ALA A 188 15.14 -18.34 21.38
N ALA A 189 14.53 -19.51 21.26
CA ALA A 189 14.93 -20.71 21.98
C ALA A 189 16.34 -21.17 21.57
N SER A 190 16.68 -21.11 20.27
CA SER A 190 18.00 -21.46 19.76
C SER A 190 19.11 -20.53 20.26
N GLY A 191 18.80 -19.26 20.52
CA GLY A 191 19.70 -18.29 21.16
C GLY A 191 19.74 -18.36 22.70
N GLY A 192 18.94 -19.24 23.33
CA GLY A 192 18.84 -19.34 24.79
C GLY A 192 17.94 -18.28 25.45
N HIS A 193 17.12 -17.59 24.68
CA HIS A 193 16.28 -16.48 25.15
C HIS A 193 14.90 -16.97 25.61
N VAL A 194 14.92 -17.60 26.78
CA VAL A 194 13.74 -18.23 27.40
C VAL A 194 12.55 -17.29 27.51
N PHE A 195 12.76 -16.02 27.87
CA PHE A 195 11.69 -15.03 28.01
C PHE A 195 10.94 -14.82 26.68
N ALA A 196 11.66 -14.50 25.60
CA ALA A 196 11.07 -14.24 24.29
C ALA A 196 10.42 -15.50 23.70
N ALA A 197 11.08 -16.67 23.86
CA ALA A 197 10.54 -17.95 23.42
C ALA A 197 9.22 -18.29 24.14
N SER A 198 9.17 -18.10 25.47
CA SER A 198 7.98 -18.40 26.27
C SER A 198 6.80 -17.52 25.90
N VAL A 199 7.01 -16.21 25.76
CA VAL A 199 5.99 -15.25 25.35
C VAL A 199 5.45 -15.59 23.95
N ALA A 200 6.35 -15.85 23.00
CA ALA A 200 5.96 -16.16 21.63
C ALA A 200 5.18 -17.49 21.53
N LEU A 201 5.59 -18.54 22.25
CA LEU A 201 4.90 -19.83 22.26
C LEU A 201 3.55 -19.78 22.96
N ALA A 202 3.45 -19.07 24.09
CA ALA A 202 2.17 -18.90 24.78
C ALA A 202 1.14 -18.19 23.89
N LEU A 203 1.57 -17.13 23.20
CA LEU A 203 0.71 -16.42 22.25
C LEU A 203 0.41 -17.27 21.01
N ALA A 204 1.39 -18.01 20.48
CA ALA A 204 1.17 -18.92 19.35
C ALA A 204 0.13 -20.00 19.68
N GLY A 205 0.25 -20.63 20.85
CA GLY A 205 -0.73 -21.59 21.36
C GLY A 205 -2.12 -20.96 21.47
N ALA A 206 -2.22 -19.79 22.10
CA ALA A 206 -3.49 -19.06 22.20
C ALA A 206 -4.11 -18.76 20.83
N VAL A 207 -3.32 -18.35 19.85
CA VAL A 207 -3.75 -18.12 18.46
C VAL A 207 -4.20 -19.42 17.79
N PHE A 208 -3.53 -20.55 18.00
CA PHE A 208 -3.97 -21.85 17.48
C PHE A 208 -5.30 -22.31 18.08
N GLY A 209 -5.51 -22.09 19.39
CA GLY A 209 -6.80 -22.34 20.04
C GLY A 209 -7.92 -21.44 19.50
N PHE A 210 -7.62 -20.17 19.25
CA PHE A 210 -8.54 -19.22 18.61
C PHE A 210 -8.88 -19.61 17.17
N LEU A 211 -7.89 -20.07 16.39
CA LEU A 211 -8.04 -20.44 14.98
C LEU A 211 -9.13 -21.49 14.77
N TRP A 212 -9.31 -22.43 15.70
CA TRP A 212 -10.42 -23.40 15.64
C TRP A 212 -11.78 -22.74 15.40
N TRP A 213 -12.02 -21.57 16.01
CA TRP A 213 -13.27 -20.82 15.89
C TRP A 213 -13.28 -19.80 14.75
N ASN A 214 -12.11 -19.45 14.22
CA ASN A 214 -11.90 -18.39 13.24
C ASN A 214 -11.61 -18.90 11.81
N LEU A 215 -11.32 -20.19 11.64
CA LEU A 215 -11.20 -20.81 10.32
C LEU A 215 -12.50 -20.66 9.51
N PRO A 216 -12.43 -20.51 8.17
CA PRO A 216 -13.62 -20.31 7.36
C PRO A 216 -14.62 -21.48 7.42
N PRO A 217 -15.91 -21.25 7.72
CA PRO A 217 -16.54 -19.97 8.06
C PRO A 217 -16.33 -19.58 9.54
N ALA A 218 -15.83 -18.37 9.79
CA ALA A 218 -15.53 -17.91 11.15
C ALA A 218 -16.79 -17.72 12.01
N THR A 219 -16.67 -18.10 13.28
CA THR A 219 -17.73 -17.92 14.29
C THR A 219 -17.45 -16.80 15.30
N ILE A 220 -16.24 -16.25 15.23
CA ILE A 220 -15.73 -15.09 15.97
C ILE A 220 -14.55 -14.49 15.17
N TYR A 221 -14.47 -13.17 15.13
CA TYR A 221 -13.37 -12.43 14.51
C TYR A 221 -12.30 -12.04 15.54
N MET A 222 -11.08 -11.92 15.03
CA MET A 222 -9.91 -11.53 15.82
C MET A 222 -10.07 -10.09 16.34
N GLY A 223 -10.52 -9.20 15.45
CA GLY A 223 -10.70 -7.79 15.72
C GLY A 223 -9.38 -7.04 15.77
N ASP A 224 -9.48 -5.72 15.84
CA ASP A 224 -8.36 -4.81 16.04
C ASP A 224 -7.62 -5.10 17.35
N ALA A 225 -8.36 -5.50 18.40
CA ALA A 225 -7.80 -5.92 19.68
C ALA A 225 -6.73 -7.02 19.52
N GLY A 226 -7.00 -8.00 18.66
CA GLY A 226 -6.15 -9.16 18.51
C GLY A 226 -5.03 -8.94 17.50
N SER A 227 -5.33 -8.29 16.39
CA SER A 227 -4.34 -8.02 15.34
C SER A 227 -3.24 -7.07 15.79
N MET A 228 -3.58 -6.04 16.57
CA MET A 228 -2.58 -5.16 17.16
C MET A 228 -1.77 -5.84 18.27
N LEU A 229 -2.40 -6.69 19.09
CA LEU A 229 -1.70 -7.50 20.10
C LEU A 229 -0.65 -8.41 19.47
N ILE A 230 -1.03 -9.20 18.46
CA ILE A 230 -0.10 -10.07 17.74
C ILE A 230 1.03 -9.23 17.15
N GLY A 231 0.70 -8.10 16.51
CA GLY A 231 1.70 -7.21 15.93
C GLY A 231 2.69 -6.62 16.92
N LEU A 232 2.23 -6.23 18.12
CA LEU A 232 3.11 -5.73 19.18
C LEU A 232 4.04 -6.83 19.68
N VAL A 233 3.50 -8.01 19.99
CA VAL A 233 4.30 -9.11 20.54
C VAL A 233 5.29 -9.64 19.52
N VAL A 234 4.88 -9.85 18.28
CA VAL A 234 5.76 -10.24 17.16
C VAL A 234 6.90 -9.22 16.99
N GLY A 235 6.58 -7.93 16.98
CA GLY A 235 7.59 -6.88 16.89
C GLY A 235 8.55 -6.87 18.08
N ALA A 236 8.05 -7.10 19.31
CA ALA A 236 8.84 -7.07 20.53
C ALA A 236 9.78 -8.27 20.69
N VAL A 237 9.33 -9.48 20.33
CA VAL A 237 10.18 -10.69 20.37
C VAL A 237 11.21 -10.70 19.24
N ALA A 238 10.99 -9.95 18.17
CA ALA A 238 11.93 -9.76 17.07
C ALA A 238 13.09 -8.79 17.41
N ILE A 239 13.02 -8.05 18.53
CA ILE A 239 14.07 -7.10 18.92
C ILE A 239 15.31 -7.86 19.45
N PRO A 240 16.52 -7.61 18.90
CA PRO A 240 17.75 -8.31 19.27
C PRO A 240 18.14 -8.25 20.76
N ASP A 241 17.74 -7.24 21.52
CA ASP A 241 18.03 -7.17 22.97
C ASP A 241 17.11 -8.07 23.83
N SER A 242 15.98 -8.52 23.27
CA SER A 242 15.27 -9.70 23.80
C SER A 242 16.07 -10.99 23.59
N LEU A 243 17.17 -10.91 22.84
CA LEU A 243 18.01 -11.99 22.40
C LEU A 243 19.47 -11.85 22.91
N LYS A 244 19.64 -11.42 24.18
CA LYS A 244 20.92 -11.18 24.88
C LYS A 244 22.02 -12.24 24.60
N GLY A 245 22.91 -11.93 23.65
CA GLY A 245 24.11 -12.72 23.33
C GLY A 245 24.93 -12.05 22.20
N PRO A 246 26.22 -12.42 22.00
CA PRO A 246 27.07 -11.90 20.93
C PRO A 246 26.66 -12.37 19.52
N ALA A 247 25.54 -13.10 19.39
CA ALA A 247 25.00 -13.53 18.13
C ALA A 247 24.28 -12.36 17.45
N MET A 248 24.89 -11.85 16.38
CA MET A 248 24.34 -10.82 15.51
C MET A 248 23.04 -11.33 14.85
N ILE A 249 21.88 -10.99 15.42
CA ILE A 249 20.61 -11.32 14.77
C ILE A 249 20.36 -10.28 13.69
N SER A 250 20.59 -10.70 12.45
CA SER A 250 20.36 -9.91 11.25
C SER A 250 18.89 -9.50 11.14
N LEU A 251 18.64 -8.27 10.68
CA LEU A 251 17.28 -7.79 10.38
C LEU A 251 16.63 -8.58 9.23
N CYS A 252 17.42 -9.32 8.46
CA CYS A 252 16.95 -10.16 7.36
C CYS A 252 15.95 -11.23 7.82
N ALA A 253 16.19 -11.90 8.95
CA ALA A 253 15.30 -12.97 9.41
C ALA A 253 13.91 -12.44 9.86
N PRO A 254 13.80 -11.40 10.73
CA PRO A 254 12.51 -10.79 11.04
C PRO A 254 11.75 -10.26 9.83
N LEU A 255 12.45 -9.61 8.88
CA LEU A 255 11.83 -9.11 7.66
C LEU A 255 11.33 -10.23 6.75
N ALA A 256 12.06 -11.34 6.66
CA ALA A 256 11.63 -12.50 5.89
C ALA A 256 10.37 -13.14 6.50
N ILE A 257 10.32 -13.31 7.82
CA ILE A 257 9.13 -13.84 8.53
C ILE A 257 7.90 -12.97 8.25
N LEU A 258 8.08 -11.65 8.23
CA LEU A 258 7.02 -10.66 8.00
C LEU A 258 6.83 -10.26 6.54
N VAL A 259 7.43 -10.99 5.59
CA VAL A 259 7.42 -10.60 4.18
C VAL A 259 5.99 -10.44 3.63
N LEU A 260 5.05 -11.30 4.03
CA LEU A 260 3.67 -11.24 3.55
C LEU A 260 2.92 -9.97 4.06
N PRO A 261 2.82 -9.72 5.39
CA PRO A 261 2.26 -8.46 5.91
C PRO A 261 2.99 -7.21 5.40
N ALA A 262 4.32 -7.24 5.35
CA ALA A 262 5.13 -6.12 4.92
C ALA A 262 4.90 -5.81 3.44
N PHE A 263 4.86 -6.82 2.57
CA PHE A 263 4.62 -6.64 1.15
C PHE A 263 3.20 -6.15 0.86
N ASP A 264 2.20 -6.67 1.56
CA ASP A 264 0.81 -6.20 1.45
C ASP A 264 0.69 -4.71 1.81
N THR A 265 1.28 -4.31 2.94
CA THR A 265 1.31 -2.93 3.42
C THR A 265 2.07 -2.02 2.47
N ALA A 266 3.27 -2.43 2.03
CA ALA A 266 4.08 -1.68 1.08
C ALA A 266 3.35 -1.48 -0.26
N ALA A 267 2.69 -2.52 -0.78
CA ALA A 267 1.89 -2.43 -1.99
C ALA A 267 0.72 -1.45 -1.83
N ALA A 268 0.03 -1.46 -0.69
CA ALA A 268 -1.03 -0.50 -0.39
C ALA A 268 -0.51 0.95 -0.34
N ILE A 269 0.63 1.19 0.32
CA ILE A 269 1.26 2.51 0.37
C ILE A 269 1.65 2.99 -1.03
N VAL A 270 2.28 2.12 -1.84
CA VAL A 270 2.67 2.41 -3.22
C VAL A 270 1.44 2.74 -4.07
N ARG A 271 0.40 1.91 -4.03
CA ARG A 271 -0.86 2.17 -4.74
C ARG A 271 -1.44 3.53 -4.38
N ARG A 272 -1.58 3.84 -3.08
CA ARG A 272 -2.18 5.09 -2.60
C ARG A 272 -1.36 6.29 -3.06
N LYS A 273 -0.03 6.25 -2.90
CA LYS A 273 0.88 7.34 -3.30
C LYS A 273 0.88 7.56 -4.81
N LEU A 274 0.88 6.51 -5.62
CA LEU A 274 0.90 6.63 -7.07
C LEU A 274 -0.46 7.02 -7.68
N THR A 275 -1.56 6.80 -6.95
CA THR A 275 -2.93 7.19 -7.37
C THR A 275 -3.42 8.49 -6.75
N GLY A 276 -2.59 9.19 -5.97
CA GLY A 276 -2.95 10.46 -5.32
C GLY A 276 -3.94 10.33 -4.16
N ARG A 277 -4.16 9.12 -3.64
CA ARG A 277 -5.06 8.86 -2.51
C ARG A 277 -4.34 9.08 -1.18
N GLY A 278 -5.07 9.56 -0.17
CA GLY A 278 -4.53 9.73 1.19
C GLY A 278 -4.14 8.38 1.82
N LEU A 279 -3.07 8.36 2.62
CA LEU A 279 -2.57 7.13 3.26
C LEU A 279 -3.59 6.50 4.23
N ALA A 280 -4.49 7.29 4.81
CA ALA A 280 -5.52 6.84 5.75
C ALA A 280 -6.84 6.41 5.06
N GLN A 281 -6.93 6.45 3.72
CA GLN A 281 -8.12 5.98 3.02
C GLN A 281 -8.13 4.44 2.94
N ALA A 282 -9.32 3.85 3.13
CA ALA A 282 -9.52 2.41 3.01
C ALA A 282 -9.14 1.91 1.61
N ASP A 283 -8.48 0.76 1.54
CA ASP A 283 -8.07 0.10 0.29
C ASP A 283 -8.62 -1.32 0.26
N CYS A 284 -9.23 -1.73 -0.86
CA CYS A 284 -9.70 -3.10 -1.06
C CYS A 284 -8.68 -3.94 -1.86
N GLY A 285 -7.50 -3.39 -2.13
CA GLY A 285 -6.49 -4.02 -2.98
C GLY A 285 -5.55 -5.00 -2.27
N HIS A 286 -5.89 -5.53 -1.09
CA HIS A 286 -5.05 -6.42 -0.27
C HIS A 286 -4.93 -7.85 -0.83
N ILE A 287 -3.89 -8.59 -0.41
CA ILE A 287 -3.54 -9.91 -0.98
C ILE A 287 -4.75 -10.85 -1.05
N HIS A 288 -5.51 -10.93 0.04
CA HIS A 288 -6.63 -11.85 0.15
C HIS A 288 -7.80 -11.48 -0.76
N HIS A 289 -8.14 -10.19 -0.89
CA HIS A 289 -9.16 -9.73 -1.84
C HIS A 289 -8.77 -10.10 -3.28
N ARG A 290 -7.53 -9.84 -3.68
CA ARG A 290 -7.05 -10.17 -5.03
C ARG A 290 -7.07 -11.67 -5.35
N MET A 291 -6.92 -12.52 -4.34
CA MET A 291 -7.02 -13.96 -4.51
C MET A 291 -8.48 -14.43 -4.57
N LEU A 292 -9.35 -13.88 -3.71
CA LEU A 292 -10.79 -14.14 -3.73
C LEU A 292 -11.46 -13.68 -5.03
N ASP A 293 -11.12 -12.49 -5.54
CA ASP A 293 -11.64 -11.93 -6.80
C ASP A 293 -11.31 -12.81 -8.01
N ARG A 294 -10.31 -13.70 -7.89
CA ARG A 294 -9.95 -14.70 -8.90
C ARG A 294 -10.73 -16.01 -8.78
N GLY A 295 -11.69 -16.08 -7.86
CA GLY A 295 -12.48 -17.28 -7.61
C GLY A 295 -11.78 -18.32 -6.73
N LEU A 296 -10.68 -17.99 -6.05
CA LEU A 296 -10.10 -18.90 -5.05
C LEU A 296 -11.02 -18.95 -3.82
N THR A 297 -11.24 -20.14 -3.29
CA THR A 297 -11.99 -20.31 -2.04
C THR A 297 -11.15 -19.83 -0.84
N PRO A 298 -11.76 -19.33 0.25
CA PRO A 298 -11.02 -18.87 1.44
C PRO A 298 -10.03 -19.92 1.96
N LYS A 299 -10.40 -21.21 1.95
CA LYS A 299 -9.52 -22.32 2.33
C LYS A 299 -8.27 -22.39 1.45
N ARG A 300 -8.41 -22.24 0.12
CA ARG A 300 -7.26 -22.24 -0.81
C ARG A 300 -6.35 -21.04 -0.57
N VAL A 301 -6.93 -19.85 -0.34
CA VAL A 301 -6.15 -18.65 0.01
C VAL A 301 -5.32 -18.90 1.26
N LEU A 302 -5.93 -19.46 2.30
CA LEU A 302 -5.25 -19.78 3.55
C LEU A 302 -4.12 -20.79 3.35
N THR A 303 -4.35 -21.86 2.58
CA THR A 303 -3.31 -22.86 2.26
C THR A 303 -2.13 -22.24 1.52
N ILE A 304 -2.37 -21.39 0.52
CA ILE A 304 -1.31 -20.71 -0.24
C ILE A 304 -0.50 -19.81 0.67
N VAL A 305 -1.18 -18.99 1.47
CA VAL A 305 -0.53 -18.07 2.41
C VAL A 305 0.25 -18.82 3.48
N ALA A 306 -0.29 -19.92 4.01
CA ALA A 306 0.42 -20.79 4.95
C ALA A 306 1.68 -21.38 4.34
N ALA A 307 1.61 -21.88 3.10
CA ALA A 307 2.76 -22.43 2.39
C ALA A 307 3.85 -21.37 2.15
N LEU A 308 3.46 -20.17 1.69
CA LEU A 308 4.39 -19.06 1.49
C LEU A 308 5.01 -18.56 2.80
N GLY A 309 4.20 -18.44 3.86
CA GLY A 309 4.67 -18.05 5.19
C GLY A 309 5.62 -19.08 5.78
N THR A 310 5.32 -20.37 5.63
CA THR A 310 6.19 -21.47 6.09
C THR A 310 7.51 -21.51 5.31
N PHE A 311 7.47 -21.27 3.99
CA PHE A 311 8.67 -21.16 3.16
C PHE A 311 9.56 -19.98 3.60
N ALA A 312 8.97 -18.81 3.87
CA ALA A 312 9.69 -17.67 4.39
C ALA A 312 10.29 -17.95 5.79
N ALA A 313 9.52 -18.60 6.67
CA ALA A 313 9.98 -19.04 7.98
C ALA A 313 11.17 -20.01 7.89
N ALA A 314 11.12 -20.98 6.98
CA ALA A 314 12.23 -21.91 6.73
C ALA A 314 13.49 -21.18 6.27
N GLY A 315 13.37 -20.18 5.38
CA GLY A 315 14.49 -19.33 4.97
C GLY A 315 15.08 -18.51 6.12
N ALA A 316 14.23 -17.97 6.99
CA ALA A 316 14.67 -17.25 8.19
C ALA A 316 15.40 -18.16 9.18
N LEU A 317 14.88 -19.37 9.44
CA LEU A 317 15.55 -20.37 10.28
C LEU A 317 16.87 -20.84 9.67
N GLY A 318 16.90 -21.05 8.35
CA GLY A 318 18.14 -21.39 7.64
C GLY A 318 19.20 -20.29 7.73
N SER A 319 18.78 -19.02 7.66
CA SER A 319 19.70 -17.90 7.84
C SER A 319 20.40 -17.92 9.20
N ILE A 320 19.70 -18.30 10.27
CA ILE A 320 20.29 -18.47 11.60
C ILE A 320 21.15 -19.74 11.66
N ALA A 321 20.64 -20.88 11.20
CA ALA A 321 21.32 -22.17 11.28
C ALA A 321 22.67 -22.19 10.53
N TRP A 322 22.75 -21.52 9.38
CA TRP A 322 23.96 -21.43 8.57
C TRP A 322 24.67 -20.07 8.67
N SER A 323 24.23 -19.19 9.56
CA SER A 323 24.81 -17.84 9.76
C SER A 323 24.95 -17.06 8.44
N ASN A 324 23.94 -17.16 7.57
CA ASN A 324 23.96 -16.56 6.24
C ASN A 324 22.60 -15.91 5.89
N ASP A 325 22.60 -14.58 5.90
CA ASP A 325 21.42 -13.74 5.59
C ASP A 325 20.80 -14.01 4.23
N LEU A 326 21.55 -14.58 3.29
CA LEU A 326 21.08 -14.89 1.94
C LEU A 326 19.88 -15.84 1.96
N TYR A 327 19.83 -16.82 2.88
CA TYR A 327 18.69 -17.75 2.97
C TYR A 327 17.37 -17.03 3.25
N ALA A 328 17.38 -16.07 4.18
CA ALA A 328 16.20 -15.27 4.51
C ALA A 328 15.78 -14.37 3.34
N LEU A 329 16.75 -13.72 2.69
CA LEU A 329 16.50 -12.83 1.56
C LEU A 329 16.00 -13.57 0.31
N VAL A 330 16.60 -14.71 -0.03
CA VAL A 330 16.17 -15.54 -1.17
C VAL A 330 14.77 -16.09 -0.92
N ALA A 331 14.46 -16.53 0.30
CA ALA A 331 13.12 -17.00 0.63
C ALA A 331 12.09 -15.86 0.54
N ALA A 332 12.38 -14.69 1.12
CA ALA A 332 11.51 -13.51 1.02
C ALA A 332 11.31 -13.06 -0.43
N ALA A 333 12.38 -12.98 -1.21
CA ALA A 333 12.33 -12.64 -2.63
C ALA A 333 11.54 -13.69 -3.43
N GLY A 334 11.71 -14.97 -3.12
CA GLY A 334 10.95 -16.07 -3.72
C GLY A 334 9.44 -15.96 -3.44
N VAL A 335 9.06 -15.61 -2.20
CA VAL A 335 7.64 -15.33 -1.87
C VAL A 335 7.11 -14.17 -2.70
N VAL A 336 7.80 -13.03 -2.72
CA VAL A 336 7.36 -11.87 -3.51
C VAL A 336 7.30 -12.21 -5.01
N ALA A 337 8.32 -12.88 -5.55
CA ALA A 337 8.40 -13.27 -6.95
C ALA A 337 7.28 -14.24 -7.33
N SER A 338 6.95 -15.21 -6.47
CA SER A 338 5.84 -16.15 -6.71
C SER A 338 4.50 -15.41 -6.76
N LEU A 339 4.23 -14.49 -5.81
CA LEU A 339 3.01 -13.68 -5.81
C LEU A 339 2.87 -12.82 -7.07
N VAL A 340 3.96 -12.20 -7.50
CA VAL A 340 3.98 -11.31 -8.68
C VAL A 340 3.88 -12.12 -9.98
N THR A 341 4.62 -13.22 -10.12
CA THR A 341 4.71 -14.02 -11.35
C THR A 341 3.44 -14.84 -11.59
N CYS A 342 2.88 -15.44 -10.54
CA CYS A 342 1.57 -16.09 -10.61
C CYS A 342 0.41 -15.08 -10.72
N LYS A 343 0.73 -13.78 -10.82
CA LYS A 343 -0.19 -12.64 -10.83
C LYS A 343 -1.12 -12.57 -9.63
N LEU A 344 -0.89 -13.34 -8.57
CA LEU A 344 -1.74 -13.37 -7.38
C LEU A 344 -1.79 -11.99 -6.70
N PHE A 345 -0.66 -11.28 -6.64
CA PHE A 345 -0.58 -9.95 -6.02
C PHE A 345 0.63 -9.14 -6.51
N GLY A 346 0.58 -7.82 -6.41
CA GLY A 346 1.73 -6.94 -6.69
C GLY A 346 2.03 -6.66 -8.17
N HIS A 347 1.42 -7.40 -9.11
CA HIS A 347 1.66 -7.21 -10.55
C HIS A 347 1.21 -5.82 -11.05
N SER A 348 0.07 -5.33 -10.57
CA SER A 348 -0.44 -3.99 -10.90
C SER A 348 0.50 -2.87 -10.42
N GLU A 349 1.05 -3.03 -9.23
CA GLU A 349 1.96 -2.10 -8.56
C GLU A 349 3.31 -2.08 -9.26
N LEU A 350 3.81 -3.26 -9.65
CA LEU A 350 5.00 -3.38 -10.49
C LEU A 350 4.82 -2.65 -11.83
N GLY A 351 3.63 -2.74 -12.43
CA GLY A 351 3.27 -1.99 -13.63
C GLY A 351 3.31 -0.48 -13.42
N LEU A 352 2.75 0.02 -12.30
CA LEU A 352 2.78 1.43 -11.92
C LEU A 352 4.22 1.94 -11.68
N ILE A 353 5.05 1.16 -10.99
CA ILE A 353 6.46 1.49 -10.75
C ILE A 353 7.21 1.52 -12.08
N ARG A 354 7.05 0.49 -12.94
CA ARG A 354 7.67 0.44 -14.27
C ARG A 354 7.27 1.66 -15.11
N ALA A 355 6.00 2.04 -15.12
CA ALA A 355 5.54 3.24 -15.84
C ALA A 355 6.19 4.52 -15.30
N ARG A 356 6.35 4.64 -13.97
CA ARG A 356 6.99 5.80 -13.34
C ARG A 356 8.50 5.83 -13.60
N VAL A 357 9.19 4.70 -13.47
CA VAL A 357 10.63 4.56 -13.75
C VAL A 357 10.89 4.81 -15.23
N ALA A 358 10.09 4.25 -16.15
CA ALA A 358 10.21 4.53 -17.58
C ALA A 358 10.07 6.03 -17.88
N LYS A 359 9.21 6.76 -17.16
CA LYS A 359 9.09 8.23 -17.28
C LYS A 359 10.36 8.96 -16.78
N ILE A 360 11.02 8.46 -15.73
CA ILE A 360 12.26 9.04 -15.18
C ILE A 360 13.47 8.68 -16.07
N VAL A 361 13.61 7.41 -16.45
CA VAL A 361 14.65 6.93 -17.37
C VAL A 361 14.55 7.64 -18.71
N ARG A 362 13.33 7.85 -19.24
CA ARG A 362 13.12 8.67 -20.43
C ARG A 362 13.59 10.11 -20.22
N LYS A 363 13.40 10.70 -19.03
CA LYS A 363 13.95 12.04 -18.71
C LYS A 363 15.48 12.09 -18.56
N VAL A 364 16.13 10.97 -18.23
CA VAL A 364 17.57 10.92 -17.93
C VAL A 364 18.40 10.48 -19.13
N PHE A 365 17.95 9.46 -19.87
CA PHE A 365 18.68 8.86 -21.00
C PHE A 365 18.33 9.46 -22.35
N VAL A 366 17.09 9.93 -22.52
CA VAL A 366 16.83 10.93 -23.55
C VAL A 366 17.25 12.23 -22.87
N GLY A 367 18.55 12.53 -22.98
CA GLY A 367 19.10 13.82 -22.63
C GLY A 367 18.18 14.90 -23.16
N ASP A 368 17.99 15.92 -22.34
CA ASP A 368 16.87 16.82 -22.44
C ASP A 368 16.85 17.63 -23.75
N ALA A 369 16.24 17.06 -24.78
CA ALA A 369 15.72 17.78 -25.94
C ALA A 369 14.22 18.10 -25.78
N SER A 370 13.65 17.92 -24.57
CA SER A 370 12.20 18.02 -24.32
C SER A 370 11.78 18.83 -23.09
N ALA A 371 12.72 19.45 -22.39
CA ALA A 371 12.51 20.36 -21.26
C ALA A 371 13.48 21.56 -21.28
N TRP A 372 13.98 21.93 -22.46
CA TRP A 372 14.16 23.35 -22.76
C TRP A 372 12.79 23.97 -23.02
N GLY A 373 12.25 24.57 -21.95
CA GLY A 373 11.51 25.82 -22.05
C GLY A 373 10.19 25.83 -22.81
N LEU A 374 9.39 24.76 -22.74
CA LEU A 374 8.11 24.73 -23.43
C LEU A 374 6.94 24.58 -22.46
N ALA A 375 6.80 25.60 -21.63
CA ALA A 375 5.68 25.77 -20.73
C ALA A 375 5.16 27.19 -20.89
N VAL A 376 4.08 27.33 -21.64
CA VAL A 376 3.43 28.61 -21.87
C VAL A 376 2.84 29.09 -20.55
N ARG A 377 3.38 30.18 -20.00
CA ARG A 377 2.85 30.83 -18.80
C ARG A 377 1.73 31.78 -19.20
N LEU A 378 0.49 31.34 -19.01
CA LEU A 378 -0.68 32.14 -19.36
C LEU A 378 -0.97 33.21 -18.29
N GLN A 379 -1.25 34.44 -18.71
CA GLN A 379 -1.70 35.54 -17.83
C GLN A 379 -2.88 36.33 -18.43
N GLY A 380 -4.11 36.07 -17.95
CA GLY A 380 -5.22 37.04 -17.93
C GLY A 380 -6.24 37.00 -19.09
N ASN A 381 -7.39 37.63 -18.79
CA ASN A 381 -8.69 37.65 -19.50
C ASN A 381 -8.62 38.10 -20.97
N ARG A 382 -8.49 37.15 -21.91
CA ARG A 382 -8.42 37.39 -23.36
C ARG A 382 -9.48 36.63 -24.15
N ASP A 383 -9.69 37.10 -25.37
CA ASP A 383 -10.57 36.48 -26.37
C ASP A 383 -9.87 35.27 -27.00
N TRP A 384 -10.15 34.10 -26.44
CA TRP A 384 -9.58 32.82 -26.87
C TRP A 384 -9.87 32.50 -28.34
N ASP A 385 -10.93 33.06 -28.92
CA ASP A 385 -11.28 32.85 -30.32
C ASP A 385 -10.29 33.54 -31.28
N ALA A 386 -9.75 34.69 -30.90
CA ALA A 386 -8.70 35.37 -31.67
C ALA A 386 -7.38 34.58 -31.67
N VAL A 387 -6.96 34.10 -30.48
CA VAL A 387 -5.76 33.25 -30.33
C VAL A 387 -5.92 31.94 -31.13
N TRP A 388 -7.12 31.36 -31.10
CA TRP A 388 -7.43 30.15 -31.84
C TRP A 388 -7.44 30.36 -33.37
N ALA A 389 -7.94 31.51 -33.85
CA ALA A 389 -7.93 31.85 -35.27
C ALA A 389 -6.50 31.94 -35.83
N GLU A 390 -5.58 32.58 -35.10
CA GLU A 390 -4.17 32.70 -35.50
C GLU A 390 -3.44 31.36 -35.45
N LEU A 391 -3.66 30.57 -34.37
CA LEU A 391 -3.12 29.22 -34.25
C LEU A 391 -3.52 28.32 -35.43
N THR A 392 -4.80 28.38 -35.82
CA THR A 392 -5.31 27.55 -36.92
C THR A 392 -4.87 28.05 -38.30
N ALA A 393 -4.65 29.36 -38.47
CA ALA A 393 -4.03 29.91 -39.69
C ALA A 393 -2.58 29.43 -39.83
N LEU A 394 -1.77 29.56 -38.78
CA LEU A 394 -0.37 29.12 -38.78
C LEU A 394 -0.24 27.59 -38.95
N ALA A 395 -1.13 26.82 -38.31
CA ALA A 395 -1.18 25.38 -38.49
C ALA A 395 -1.46 24.95 -39.93
N ARG A 396 -2.24 25.74 -40.68
CA ARG A 396 -2.46 25.48 -42.11
C ARG A 396 -1.18 25.66 -42.91
N ASP A 397 -0.48 26.77 -42.66
CA ASP A 397 0.76 27.14 -43.36
C ASP A 397 1.91 26.18 -43.04
N LEU A 398 1.96 25.68 -41.81
CA LEU A 398 2.96 24.75 -41.33
C LEU A 398 2.61 23.27 -41.61
N GLY A 399 1.51 22.98 -42.31
CA GLY A 399 1.15 21.60 -42.66
C GLY A 399 0.80 20.70 -41.46
N VAL A 400 0.33 21.28 -40.36
CA VAL A 400 -0.20 20.55 -39.20
C VAL A 400 -1.53 19.90 -39.59
N HIS A 401 -1.76 18.67 -39.12
CA HIS A 401 -2.97 17.92 -39.43
C HIS A 401 -4.11 18.19 -38.47
N ALA A 402 -3.82 18.27 -37.17
CA ALA A 402 -4.81 18.59 -36.15
C ALA A 402 -4.22 19.42 -35.01
N LEU A 403 -5.05 20.31 -34.46
CA LEU A 403 -4.81 21.06 -33.24
C LEU A 403 -5.97 20.85 -32.27
N ARG A 404 -5.65 20.77 -30.99
CA ARG A 404 -6.64 20.79 -29.91
C ARG A 404 -6.13 21.65 -28.76
N LEU A 405 -6.91 22.63 -28.35
CA LEU A 405 -6.63 23.49 -27.21
C LEU A 405 -7.68 23.22 -26.13
N ASP A 406 -7.24 22.78 -24.97
CA ASP A 406 -8.07 22.63 -23.77
C ASP A 406 -7.50 23.53 -22.67
N VAL A 407 -8.25 24.54 -22.26
CA VAL A 407 -7.93 25.43 -21.14
C VAL A 407 -8.99 25.23 -20.06
N ASN A 408 -8.56 24.81 -18.87
CA ASN A 408 -9.42 24.68 -17.70
C ASN A 408 -8.71 25.29 -16.50
N ALA A 409 -9.00 26.57 -16.24
CA ALA A 409 -8.39 27.36 -15.18
C ALA A 409 -9.48 27.89 -14.21
N PRO A 410 -9.98 27.05 -13.27
CA PRO A 410 -11.04 27.46 -12.33
C PRO A 410 -10.63 28.66 -11.46
N ALA A 411 -9.36 28.73 -11.09
CA ALA A 411 -8.80 29.84 -10.31
C ALA A 411 -8.79 31.19 -11.07
N LEU A 412 -8.85 31.16 -12.40
CA LEU A 412 -8.91 32.33 -13.27
C LEU A 412 -10.32 32.56 -13.86
N ARG A 413 -11.28 31.66 -13.57
CA ARG A 413 -12.62 31.61 -14.17
C ARG A 413 -12.61 31.51 -15.71
N GLU A 414 -11.62 30.81 -16.25
CA GLU A 414 -11.48 30.59 -17.70
C GLU A 414 -11.68 29.11 -18.05
N ASN A 415 -12.48 28.88 -19.08
CA ASN A 415 -12.70 27.57 -19.67
C ASN A 415 -12.82 27.74 -21.19
N TYR A 416 -11.96 27.10 -21.96
CA TYR A 416 -11.96 27.16 -23.42
C TYR A 416 -11.57 25.82 -24.03
N HIS A 417 -12.34 25.39 -25.02
CA HIS A 417 -12.12 24.12 -25.71
C HIS A 417 -12.31 24.34 -27.21
N ALA A 418 -11.25 24.08 -27.98
CA ALA A 418 -11.31 24.20 -29.43
C ALA A 418 -10.53 23.06 -30.12
N ARG A 419 -11.04 22.65 -31.28
CA ARG A 419 -10.44 21.58 -32.09
C ARG A 419 -10.50 21.98 -33.56
N TRP A 420 -9.39 21.75 -34.25
CA TRP A 420 -9.26 21.99 -35.69
C TRP A 420 -8.56 20.79 -36.29
N ASP A 421 -9.09 20.27 -37.39
CA ASP A 421 -8.49 19.20 -38.18
C ASP A 421 -8.64 19.46 -39.67
N ARG A 422 -7.72 18.90 -40.45
CA ARG A 422 -7.78 18.92 -41.93
C ARG A 422 -8.47 17.64 -42.39
N SER A 423 -9.55 17.74 -43.18
CA SER A 423 -10.28 16.56 -43.65
C SER A 423 -9.37 15.65 -44.47
N ALA A 424 -9.28 14.38 -44.06
CA ALA A 424 -8.44 13.37 -44.68
C ALA A 424 -9.03 12.92 -46.03
N ALA A 425 -8.52 13.48 -47.14
CA ALA A 425 -8.46 12.72 -48.37
C ALA A 425 -7.17 11.89 -48.31
N GLU A 426 -7.34 10.57 -48.20
CA GLU A 426 -6.35 9.51 -48.42
C GLU A 426 -4.90 9.81 -48.05
N LEU A 427 -4.39 9.19 -46.97
CA LEU A 427 -2.98 8.77 -46.91
C LEU A 427 -2.73 7.92 -45.65
N ALA A 428 -2.15 6.73 -45.84
CA ALA A 428 -1.63 5.83 -44.82
C ALA A 428 -0.38 6.40 -44.12
N LEU A 429 -0.44 7.63 -43.63
CA LEU A 429 0.66 8.30 -42.95
C LEU A 429 0.64 7.98 -41.45
N LYS A 430 1.82 7.71 -40.88
CA LYS A 430 2.00 7.72 -39.43
C LYS A 430 1.87 9.18 -38.95
N PHE A 431 1.42 9.41 -37.73
CA PHE A 431 1.35 10.76 -37.16
C PHE A 431 2.28 10.89 -35.96
N LEU A 432 2.82 12.09 -35.76
CA LEU A 432 3.47 12.52 -34.53
C LEU A 432 2.48 13.37 -33.76
N GLN A 433 2.13 12.94 -32.55
CA GLN A 433 1.29 13.70 -31.63
C GLN A 433 2.18 14.29 -30.53
N LEU A 434 2.09 15.59 -30.33
CA LEU A 434 2.74 16.31 -29.24
C LEU A 434 1.68 16.90 -28.31
N GLU A 435 1.87 16.75 -27.01
CA GLU A 435 1.02 17.35 -25.99
C GLU A 435 1.86 18.34 -25.17
N VAL A 436 1.48 19.61 -25.24
CA VAL A 436 2.13 20.72 -24.55
C VAL A 436 1.27 21.12 -23.35
N PRO A 437 1.74 20.92 -22.11
CA PRO A 437 0.99 21.34 -20.92
C PRO A 437 0.98 22.87 -20.80
N LEU A 438 -0.18 23.44 -20.51
CA LEU A 438 -0.35 24.86 -20.21
C LEU A 438 -0.20 25.05 -18.70
N LEU A 439 0.67 25.97 -18.27
CA LEU A 439 0.93 26.22 -16.85
C LEU A 439 0.45 27.62 -16.43
N GLY A 440 -0.21 27.68 -15.27
CA GLY A 440 -0.58 28.94 -14.62
C GLY A 440 0.62 29.60 -13.92
N LYS A 441 0.44 30.83 -13.43
CA LYS A 441 1.51 31.63 -12.78
C LYS A 441 2.22 30.92 -11.61
N SER A 442 1.54 30.01 -10.91
CA SER A 442 2.09 29.22 -9.79
C SER A 442 2.78 27.91 -10.24
N GLY A 443 2.85 27.65 -11.55
CA GLY A 443 3.34 26.38 -12.09
C GLY A 443 2.32 25.24 -12.06
N SER A 444 1.07 25.51 -11.66
CA SER A 444 -0.01 24.52 -11.72
C SER A 444 -0.45 24.29 -13.17
N PRO A 445 -0.67 23.03 -13.61
CA PRO A 445 -1.23 22.76 -14.93
C PRO A 445 -2.67 23.27 -15.01
N ILE A 446 -2.96 24.05 -16.05
CA ILE A 446 -4.26 24.70 -16.30
C ILE A 446 -4.85 24.31 -17.66
N GLY A 447 -4.21 23.40 -18.39
CA GLY A 447 -4.68 22.97 -19.70
C GLY A 447 -3.62 22.24 -20.51
N GLN A 448 -3.94 21.99 -21.78
CA GLN A 448 -3.05 21.34 -22.74
C GLN A 448 -3.32 21.83 -24.17
N LEU A 449 -2.26 21.95 -24.96
CA LEU A 449 -2.30 22.13 -26.40
C LEU A 449 -1.77 20.85 -27.06
N ALA A 450 -2.61 20.13 -27.79
CA ALA A 450 -2.21 18.96 -28.55
C ALA A 450 -2.06 19.28 -30.04
N ILE A 451 -0.94 18.88 -30.62
CA ILE A 451 -0.56 19.15 -32.01
C ILE A 451 -0.29 17.80 -32.70
N THR A 452 -0.91 17.59 -33.86
CA THR A 452 -0.74 16.36 -34.65
C THR A 452 -0.16 16.68 -36.01
N ILE A 453 0.99 16.09 -36.34
CA ILE A 453 1.74 16.35 -37.58
C ILE A 453 1.95 15.03 -38.35
N PRO A 454 1.77 15.00 -39.69
CA PRO A 454 2.02 13.79 -40.48
C PRO A 454 3.53 13.47 -40.56
N ARG A 455 3.88 12.20 -40.38
CA ARG A 455 5.23 11.64 -40.63
C ARG A 455 5.37 11.30 -42.11
N ASP A 456 5.93 12.25 -42.84
CA ASP A 456 6.23 12.24 -44.28
C ASP A 456 7.73 12.02 -44.58
N GLY A 457 8.46 11.39 -43.67
CA GLY A 457 9.90 11.12 -43.84
C GLY A 457 10.84 12.28 -43.44
N ARG A 458 10.30 13.43 -43.02
CA ARG A 458 11.10 14.56 -42.53
C ARG A 458 11.96 14.19 -41.30
N PRO A 459 13.20 14.72 -41.18
CA PRO A 459 14.00 14.59 -39.96
C PRO A 459 13.24 15.09 -38.73
N LEU A 460 13.44 14.40 -37.60
CA LEU A 460 12.74 14.73 -36.34
C LEU A 460 12.99 16.19 -35.91
N GLY A 461 14.19 16.73 -36.19
CA GLY A 461 14.56 18.11 -35.89
C GLY A 461 13.74 19.16 -36.64
N GLU A 462 13.35 18.89 -37.90
CA GLU A 462 12.51 19.80 -38.68
C GLU A 462 11.06 19.79 -38.18
N ALA A 463 10.55 18.61 -37.80
CA ALA A 463 9.24 18.51 -37.15
C ALA A 463 9.21 19.28 -35.83
N PHE A 464 10.29 19.22 -35.04
CA PHE A 464 10.39 19.99 -33.79
C PHE A 464 10.54 21.49 -34.02
N ALA A 465 11.27 21.94 -35.03
CA ALA A 465 11.38 23.37 -35.37
C ALA A 465 10.03 23.97 -35.77
N LEU A 466 9.21 23.19 -36.47
CA LEU A 466 7.87 23.58 -36.90
C LEU A 466 6.92 23.70 -35.69
N VAL A 467 7.02 22.77 -34.75
CA VAL A 467 6.28 22.84 -33.49
C VAL A 467 6.77 24.00 -32.63
N ALA A 468 8.08 24.23 -32.55
CA ALA A 468 8.67 25.36 -31.82
C ALA A 468 8.16 26.70 -32.33
N ARG A 469 8.07 26.91 -33.66
CA ARG A 469 7.46 28.13 -34.22
C ARG A 469 5.99 28.30 -33.84
N LEU A 470 5.23 27.21 -33.83
CA LEU A 470 3.81 27.23 -33.48
C LEU A 470 3.63 27.59 -32.01
N ILE A 471 4.50 27.07 -31.15
CA ILE A 471 4.52 27.40 -29.73
C ILE A 471 5.05 28.81 -29.49
N GLU A 472 6.12 29.25 -30.13
CA GLU A 472 6.63 30.63 -29.99
C GLU A 472 5.57 31.63 -30.42
N THR A 473 4.80 31.33 -31.46
CA THR A 473 3.66 32.15 -31.89
C THR A 473 2.56 32.10 -30.84
N PHE A 474 2.21 30.91 -30.33
CA PHE A 474 1.24 30.79 -29.26
C PHE A 474 1.65 31.53 -27.99
N GLU A 475 2.92 31.41 -27.58
CA GLU A 475 3.52 32.13 -26.46
C GLU A 475 3.54 33.62 -26.73
N PHE A 476 3.90 34.09 -27.92
CA PHE A 476 3.90 35.52 -28.26
C PHE A 476 2.49 36.12 -28.18
N HIS A 477 1.49 35.41 -28.70
CA HIS A 477 0.09 35.88 -28.69
C HIS A 477 -0.58 35.63 -27.32
N ALA A 478 -0.06 34.71 -26.50
CA ALA A 478 -0.53 34.44 -25.15
C ALA A 478 0.28 35.16 -24.03
N ALA A 479 1.46 35.71 -24.32
CA ALA A 479 2.38 36.37 -23.38
C ALA A 479 2.53 37.87 -23.70
N GLY A 480 1.62 38.67 -23.15
CA GLY A 480 1.63 40.14 -23.11
C GLY A 480 0.21 40.67 -22.82
N LEU A 481 -0.09 41.50 -21.81
CA LEU A 481 0.70 42.50 -21.09
C LEU A 481 0.17 42.69 -19.66
N THR A 482 1.09 43.10 -18.79
CA THR A 482 0.86 43.84 -17.55
C THR A 482 0.09 45.16 -17.81
N ALA A 483 -1.19 45.21 -17.43
CA ALA A 483 -1.92 46.37 -16.85
C ALA A 483 -3.45 46.11 -16.83
N PRO A 484 -4.22 46.65 -15.88
CA PRO A 484 -5.67 46.47 -15.81
C PRO A 484 -6.38 47.42 -16.80
N GLY A 485 -7.11 46.86 -17.78
CA GLY A 485 -8.03 47.58 -18.67
C GLY A 485 -9.45 47.01 -18.62
N PRO A 486 -10.51 47.77 -18.98
CA PRO A 486 -11.89 47.42 -18.66
C PRO A 486 -12.41 46.24 -19.48
N ARG A 487 -13.21 45.40 -18.82
CA ARG A 487 -13.88 44.22 -19.38
C ARG A 487 -14.83 44.62 -20.51
N SER A 488 -14.75 43.94 -21.65
CA SER A 488 -15.86 43.82 -22.60
C SER A 488 -16.87 42.81 -22.09
N ASP A 489 -18.13 43.20 -22.11
CA ASP A 489 -19.30 42.46 -21.60
C ASP A 489 -19.61 41.26 -22.51
N PRO A 490 -19.93 40.06 -21.98
CA PRO A 490 -20.24 38.90 -22.81
C PRO A 490 -21.67 39.00 -23.34
N ARG A 491 -21.84 39.39 -24.60
CA ARG A 491 -23.09 39.10 -25.32
C ARG A 491 -22.98 37.73 -25.99
N PRO A 492 -24.04 36.91 -25.97
CA PRO A 492 -24.06 35.64 -26.68
C PRO A 492 -24.26 35.90 -28.19
N THR A 493 -23.32 35.44 -29.02
CA THR A 493 -23.46 35.44 -30.49
C THR A 493 -24.18 34.15 -30.93
N PRO A 494 -25.08 34.19 -31.94
CA PRO A 494 -25.96 33.08 -32.26
C PRO A 494 -25.27 31.97 -33.06
N ALA A 495 -25.78 30.75 -32.94
CA ALA A 495 -25.37 29.59 -33.73
C ALA A 495 -25.51 29.86 -35.24
N LEU A 496 -24.40 29.79 -35.97
CA LEU A 496 -24.39 29.84 -37.43
C LEU A 496 -24.72 28.45 -37.99
N ALA A 497 -25.85 28.39 -38.69
CA ALA A 497 -26.40 27.22 -39.35
C ALA A 497 -25.49 26.71 -40.50
N ALA A 498 -25.45 25.39 -40.65
CA ALA A 498 -24.82 24.72 -41.78
C ALA A 498 -25.55 25.02 -43.10
N ALA A 499 -24.80 25.45 -44.12
CA ALA A 499 -25.28 25.56 -45.49
C ALA A 499 -24.86 24.30 -46.30
N PRO A 500 -25.74 23.74 -47.16
CA PRO A 500 -25.48 22.48 -47.85
C PRO A 500 -24.66 22.66 -49.13
N LEU A 501 -23.79 21.68 -49.41
CA LEU A 501 -23.03 21.56 -50.66
C LEU A 501 -23.96 21.04 -51.78
N ALA A 502 -24.20 21.84 -52.81
CA ALA A 502 -24.90 21.44 -54.03
C ALA A 502 -23.92 20.94 -55.11
N GLY A 503 -24.24 19.78 -55.67
CA GLY A 503 -23.41 18.98 -56.55
C GLY A 503 -23.14 19.57 -57.95
N ARG A 504 -21.99 19.17 -58.48
CA ARG A 504 -21.61 19.23 -59.90
C ARG A 504 -22.58 18.40 -60.75
N ALA A 505 -22.80 18.87 -61.98
CA ALA A 505 -23.65 18.30 -63.01
C ALA A 505 -23.29 16.84 -63.40
N VAL A 506 -24.33 16.04 -63.64
CA VAL A 506 -24.30 14.72 -64.29
C VAL A 506 -24.88 14.90 -65.71
N PRO A 507 -24.30 14.31 -66.77
CA PRO A 507 -24.88 14.35 -68.11
C PRO A 507 -26.03 13.34 -68.28
N GLU A 508 -27.01 13.71 -69.11
CA GLU A 508 -28.19 12.91 -69.47
C GLU A 508 -27.87 11.53 -70.07
N PRO A 509 -28.71 10.51 -69.79
CA PRO A 509 -28.91 9.39 -70.69
C PRO A 509 -30.29 9.42 -71.37
N VAL A 510 -30.22 9.57 -72.69
CA VAL A 510 -31.04 9.00 -73.79
C VAL A 510 -32.27 8.15 -73.39
N ALA A 511 -33.42 8.56 -73.93
CA ALA A 511 -34.68 7.83 -73.92
C ALA A 511 -34.70 6.63 -74.89
N ILE A 512 -35.26 5.49 -74.45
CA ILE A 512 -35.92 4.51 -75.35
C ILE A 512 -37.19 3.96 -74.67
N ARG A 513 -38.24 3.84 -75.51
CA ARG A 513 -39.64 3.48 -75.27
C ARG A 513 -39.90 2.01 -74.93
N ALA A 514 -41.09 1.83 -74.35
CA ALA A 514 -42.01 0.68 -74.35
C ALA A 514 -41.70 -0.50 -73.44
#